data_AF-A0A1K1RWS6-F1
#
_entry.id   AF-A0A1K1RWS6-F1
#
_cell.length_a   1.000
_cell.length_b   1.000
_cell.length_c   1.000
_cell.angle_alpha   90.00
_cell.angle_beta   90.00
_cell.angle_gamma   90.00
#
_symmetry.space_group_name_H-M   'P 1'
#
loop_
_entity.id
_entity.type
_entity.pdbx_description
1 polymer ?
#
loop_
_entity_poly.entity_id
_entity_poly.type
_entity_poly.pdbx_seq_one_letter_code
_entity_poly.pdbx_strand_id
1 'polypeptide(L)'
;MSQSVYLSNTTFPAGNHTIMMERAYEMPLLLQPLLISGGFIDNDILYYDARPGIENIKRFYNFLDATKLIIHNKPHFIASKNKLFKYLDGLEYPYFSVDARQVFNMEEIPPAQQAAVWQADIAYNNAIITSAIDNNDISLLSYNKLKHVSMAFQSFSELLNYVDYHYGWGPIYQAAPREEAPSITQRNGKWGLLAADGTLLIDFKYEKIEHLHDDVFILKKDGSYSLAEDGEQFDLIIHKAIPPGFAWAFKGSEVYLIDQYGISRANKSLVQQEANNDIYDEEVREKLLAYANTPDGDMITDAYTPVEELYNIGVDAYNRHDYTSAIHYYTLAAQKGYAYAMNNLAFIYYMVDGYIDNEQAFYWYDQGAAAGNTNAINGLSLCYQHGIGTQPDIEKAIDLLYLAAKDGMASAHNNLGLLLYENDPEQALYHYHQAAALGEPDYDWLGFLYKEKGDIARAIEYFNTAIDNGYDDSHIELARIYLFEEGFIDNALAKEHIAAAEKAGLEIPDDLHS
;
A
#
# COMPACT_ATOMS: atom_id res chain seq x y z
N MET A 1 -20.29 25.75 -6.88
CA MET A 1 -18.99 25.89 -7.56
C MET A 1 -18.08 24.83 -6.97
N SER A 2 -17.34 24.10 -7.81
CA SER A 2 -16.30 23.18 -7.32
C SER A 2 -15.35 23.95 -6.39
N GLN A 3 -14.85 23.31 -5.34
CA GLN A 3 -13.86 23.90 -4.43
C GLN A 3 -12.51 23.25 -4.77
N SER A 4 -11.86 23.78 -5.80
CA SER A 4 -10.66 23.20 -6.39
C SER A 4 -9.42 24.07 -6.14
N VAL A 5 -8.27 23.41 -6.05
CA VAL A 5 -6.94 23.99 -6.18
C VAL A 5 -6.45 23.72 -7.61
N TYR A 6 -5.97 24.76 -8.27
CA TYR A 6 -5.42 24.68 -9.62
C TYR A 6 -3.91 24.91 -9.62
N LEU A 7 -3.15 24.03 -10.29
CA LEU A 7 -1.74 24.27 -10.63
C LEU A 7 -1.65 24.51 -12.15
N SER A 8 -0.97 25.57 -12.57
CA SER A 8 -0.76 25.89 -13.99
C SER A 8 0.66 26.32 -14.29
N ASN A 9 1.13 26.09 -15.51
CA ASN A 9 2.32 26.73 -16.07
C ASN A 9 1.87 27.98 -16.86
N THR A 10 2.39 29.17 -16.53
CA THR A 10 1.78 30.43 -16.96
C THR A 10 2.78 31.57 -17.21
N THR A 11 2.39 32.54 -18.03
CA THR A 11 3.05 33.85 -18.10
C THR A 11 2.55 34.78 -17.00
N PHE A 12 3.42 35.63 -16.47
CA PHE A 12 3.05 36.68 -15.53
C PHE A 12 3.11 38.08 -16.19
N PRO A 13 2.12 38.98 -15.95
CA PRO A 13 0.85 38.74 -15.24
C PRO A 13 -0.12 37.87 -16.07
N ALA A 14 -1.12 37.28 -15.39
CA ALA A 14 -2.01 36.23 -15.90
C ALA A 14 -2.37 36.38 -17.40
N GLY A 15 -1.70 35.59 -18.23
CA GLY A 15 -1.82 35.59 -19.68
C GLY A 15 -2.10 34.18 -20.20
N ASN A 16 -1.27 33.71 -21.12
CA ASN A 16 -1.36 32.32 -21.57
C ASN A 16 -0.96 31.38 -20.43
N HIS A 17 -1.73 30.32 -20.26
CA HIS A 17 -1.46 29.30 -19.27
C HIS A 17 -1.82 27.91 -19.79
N THR A 18 -1.16 26.90 -19.22
CA THR A 18 -1.50 25.50 -19.36
C THR A 18 -1.90 25.00 -17.98
N ILE A 19 -3.17 24.63 -17.81
CA ILE A 19 -3.63 23.98 -16.58
C ILE A 19 -2.94 22.63 -16.49
N MET A 20 -2.17 22.45 -15.42
CA MET A 20 -1.45 21.21 -15.14
C MET A 20 -2.26 20.30 -14.25
N MET A 21 -3.13 20.82 -13.38
CA MET A 21 -3.87 20.03 -12.41
C MET A 21 -5.08 20.81 -11.91
N GLU A 22 -6.18 20.08 -11.68
CA GLU A 22 -7.31 20.49 -10.85
C GLU A 22 -7.55 19.41 -9.80
N ARG A 23 -7.52 19.77 -8.51
CA ARG A 23 -7.80 18.84 -7.40
C ARG A 23 -8.73 19.49 -6.38
N ALA A 24 -9.66 18.72 -5.85
CA ALA A 24 -10.54 19.19 -4.79
C ALA A 24 -9.75 19.30 -3.48
N TYR A 25 -9.81 20.46 -2.82
CA TYR A 25 -9.31 20.69 -1.45
C TYR A 25 -7.82 20.50 -1.12
N GLU A 26 -7.01 19.84 -1.96
CA GLU A 26 -5.60 19.57 -1.66
C GLU A 26 -4.65 19.77 -2.85
N MET A 27 -3.45 20.26 -2.55
CA MET A 27 -2.32 20.27 -3.49
C MET A 27 -1.50 18.99 -3.25
N PRO A 28 -1.28 18.13 -4.26
CA PRO A 28 -0.52 16.91 -4.09
C PRO A 28 0.90 17.21 -3.61
N LEU A 29 1.25 16.69 -2.44
CA LEU A 29 2.58 16.83 -1.84
C LEU A 29 3.70 16.39 -2.81
N LEU A 30 3.44 15.39 -3.66
CA LEU A 30 4.37 14.89 -4.67
C LEU A 30 4.73 15.92 -5.76
N LEU A 31 3.92 16.97 -5.94
CA LEU A 31 4.16 18.07 -6.88
C LEU A 31 4.67 19.35 -6.23
N GLN A 32 4.65 19.47 -4.90
CA GLN A 32 5.19 20.63 -4.18
C GLN A 32 6.66 20.96 -4.47
N PRO A 33 7.55 20.00 -4.82
CA PRO A 33 8.93 20.31 -5.24
C PRO A 33 9.05 21.27 -6.44
N LEU A 34 7.98 21.46 -7.22
CA LEU A 34 7.90 22.47 -8.27
C LEU A 34 7.91 23.92 -7.73
N LEU A 35 7.57 24.13 -6.46
CA LEU A 35 7.24 25.42 -5.85
C LEU A 35 8.34 25.89 -4.88
N ILE A 36 9.60 25.87 -5.33
CA ILE A 36 10.79 26.01 -4.46
C ILE A 36 11.47 27.38 -4.53
N SER A 37 11.28 28.16 -5.60
CA SER A 37 12.03 29.41 -5.85
C SER A 37 11.16 30.50 -6.47
N GLY A 38 11.54 31.76 -6.24
CA GLY A 38 10.84 32.92 -6.81
C GLY A 38 9.42 33.12 -6.29
N GLY A 39 9.10 32.59 -5.11
CA GLY A 39 7.76 32.64 -4.51
C GLY A 39 7.25 34.06 -4.27
N PHE A 40 6.14 34.46 -4.90
CA PHE A 40 5.41 35.69 -4.57
C PHE A 40 3.89 35.48 -4.70
N ILE A 41 3.11 36.41 -4.14
CA ILE A 41 1.65 36.38 -4.18
C ILE A 41 1.16 37.59 -4.98
N ASP A 42 0.28 37.36 -5.95
CA ASP A 42 -0.46 38.40 -6.67
C ASP A 42 -1.93 37.97 -6.81
N ASN A 43 -2.87 38.87 -6.48
CA ASN A 43 -4.31 38.57 -6.50
C ASN A 43 -4.70 37.26 -5.78
N ASP A 44 -4.08 37.00 -4.63
CA ASP A 44 -4.26 35.79 -3.81
C ASP A 44 -3.84 34.47 -4.51
N ILE A 45 -3.11 34.55 -5.62
CA ILE A 45 -2.51 33.43 -6.34
C ILE A 45 -1.02 33.39 -6.04
N LEU A 46 -0.49 32.19 -5.78
CA LEU A 46 0.94 32.00 -5.51
C LEU A 46 1.66 31.73 -6.83
N TYR A 47 2.79 32.40 -7.05
CA TYR A 47 3.63 32.24 -8.24
C TYR A 47 5.05 31.80 -7.86
N TYR A 48 5.64 30.93 -8.67
CA TYR A 48 6.99 30.40 -8.49
C TYR A 48 7.70 30.26 -9.83
N ASP A 49 9.03 30.36 -9.84
CA ASP A 49 9.83 30.21 -11.06
C ASP A 49 9.77 28.75 -11.57
N ALA A 50 9.40 28.56 -12.84
CA ALA A 50 9.15 27.22 -13.37
C ALA A 50 10.43 26.39 -13.52
N ARG A 51 11.52 26.97 -14.07
CA ARG A 51 12.75 26.22 -14.36
C ARG A 51 13.41 25.64 -13.10
N PRO A 52 13.68 26.41 -12.03
CA PRO A 52 14.23 25.85 -10.80
C PRO A 52 13.31 24.80 -10.17
N GLY A 53 11.99 24.98 -10.28
CA GLY A 53 11.00 23.99 -9.84
C GLY A 53 11.10 22.65 -10.59
N ILE A 54 11.20 22.69 -11.92
CA ILE A 54 11.34 21.49 -12.76
C ILE A 54 12.65 20.76 -12.44
N GLU A 55 13.75 21.48 -12.26
CA GLU A 55 15.04 20.88 -11.87
C GLU A 55 14.95 20.22 -10.49
N ASN A 56 14.29 20.87 -9.53
CA ASN A 56 14.16 20.37 -8.17
C ASN A 56 13.26 19.13 -8.06
N ILE A 57 12.10 19.10 -8.74
CA ILE A 57 11.27 17.90 -8.76
C ILE A 57 12.00 16.72 -9.43
N LYS A 58 12.81 16.97 -10.47
CA LYS A 58 13.64 15.93 -11.08
C LYS A 58 14.67 15.37 -10.09
N ARG A 59 15.31 16.23 -9.31
CA ARG A 59 16.22 15.81 -8.21
C ARG A 59 15.47 14.97 -7.18
N PHE A 60 14.29 15.42 -6.75
CA PHE A 60 13.45 14.69 -5.79
C PHE A 60 13.11 13.28 -6.26
N TYR A 61 12.62 13.13 -7.49
CA TYR A 61 12.24 11.82 -8.03
C TYR A 61 13.45 10.92 -8.27
N ASN A 62 14.61 11.46 -8.60
CA ASN A 62 15.84 10.67 -8.69
C ASN A 62 16.33 10.21 -7.30
N PHE A 63 16.15 11.04 -6.28
CA PHE A 63 16.39 10.65 -4.89
C PHE A 63 15.44 9.51 -4.44
N LEU A 64 14.14 9.61 -4.74
CA LEU A 64 13.18 8.53 -4.49
C LEU A 64 13.57 7.24 -5.25
N ASP A 65 14.04 7.37 -6.49
CA ASP A 65 14.50 6.24 -7.29
C ASP A 65 15.73 5.53 -6.69
N ALA A 66 16.66 6.31 -6.13
CA ALA A 66 17.87 5.80 -5.49
C ALA A 66 17.60 5.17 -4.10
N THR A 67 16.53 5.58 -3.44
CA THR A 67 16.13 5.06 -2.13
C THR A 67 15.48 3.69 -2.30
N LYS A 68 16.20 2.63 -1.90
CA LYS A 68 15.68 1.26 -1.92
C LYS A 68 14.55 1.13 -0.87
N LEU A 69 13.57 0.24 -1.14
CA LEU A 69 12.56 -0.27 -0.19
C LEU A 69 11.29 0.58 0.06
N ILE A 70 11.13 1.78 -0.53
CA ILE A 70 9.90 2.58 -0.35
C ILE A 70 8.94 2.56 -1.54
N ILE A 71 9.35 2.04 -2.70
CA ILE A 71 8.52 1.98 -3.91
C ILE A 71 8.11 0.53 -4.14
N HIS A 72 6.81 0.23 -3.97
CA HIS A 72 6.27 -1.12 -4.09
C HIS A 72 6.27 -1.62 -5.55
N ASN A 73 6.03 -0.72 -6.52
CA ASN A 73 6.02 -1.07 -7.95
C ASN A 73 7.06 -0.25 -8.72
N LYS A 74 8.31 -0.74 -8.74
CA LYS A 74 9.45 -0.07 -9.38
C LYS A 74 9.25 0.18 -10.88
N PRO A 75 8.76 -0.78 -11.70
CA PRO A 75 8.49 -0.53 -13.11
C PRO A 75 7.45 0.58 -13.33
N HIS A 76 6.35 0.58 -12.58
CA HIS A 76 5.31 1.60 -12.68
C HIS A 76 5.80 2.98 -12.24
N PHE A 77 6.60 3.04 -11.17
CA PHE A 77 7.28 4.26 -10.76
C PHE A 77 8.17 4.83 -11.85
N ILE A 78 9.03 4.00 -12.47
CA ILE A 78 9.92 4.44 -13.55
C ILE A 78 9.10 4.96 -14.73
N ALA A 79 8.03 4.26 -15.12
CA ALA A 79 7.14 4.70 -16.19
C ALA A 79 6.47 6.04 -15.88
N SER A 80 5.92 6.20 -14.68
CA SER A 80 5.22 7.42 -14.24
C SER A 80 6.17 8.61 -14.10
N LYS A 81 7.35 8.40 -13.50
CA LYS A 81 8.44 9.38 -13.41
C LYS A 81 8.85 9.87 -14.80
N ASN A 82 9.04 8.96 -15.76
CA ASN A 82 9.43 9.32 -17.12
C ASN A 82 8.35 10.11 -17.85
N LYS A 83 7.07 9.78 -17.65
CA LYS A 83 5.92 10.56 -18.18
C LYS A 83 5.93 11.98 -17.60
N LEU A 84 6.04 12.09 -16.27
CA LEU A 84 6.09 13.39 -15.58
C LEU A 84 7.26 14.25 -16.09
N PHE A 85 8.47 13.67 -16.19
CA PHE A 85 9.65 14.40 -16.67
C PHE A 85 9.46 14.91 -18.10
N LYS A 86 8.97 14.03 -19.00
CA LYS A 86 8.72 14.41 -20.39
C LYS A 86 7.67 15.51 -20.50
N TYR A 87 6.61 15.45 -19.69
CA TYR A 87 5.58 16.49 -19.65
C TYR A 87 6.17 17.83 -19.19
N LEU A 88 6.92 17.83 -18.08
CA LEU A 88 7.54 19.04 -17.54
C LEU A 88 8.55 19.67 -18.50
N ASP A 89 9.28 18.86 -19.26
CA ASP A 89 10.22 19.35 -20.30
C ASP A 89 9.51 20.04 -21.48
N GLY A 90 8.22 19.77 -21.68
CA GLY A 90 7.39 20.41 -22.71
C GLY A 90 6.72 21.71 -22.26
N LEU A 91 6.91 22.15 -21.01
CA LEU A 91 6.31 23.38 -20.50
C LEU A 91 7.10 24.61 -20.94
N GLU A 92 6.41 25.60 -21.49
CA GLU A 92 7.05 26.73 -22.18
C GLU A 92 7.04 28.02 -21.35
N TYR A 93 6.21 28.11 -20.32
CA TYR A 93 6.00 29.36 -19.59
C TYR A 93 6.90 29.50 -18.37
N PRO A 94 7.27 30.75 -17.99
CA PRO A 94 8.29 31.00 -16.98
C PRO A 94 7.85 30.76 -15.54
N TYR A 95 6.55 30.69 -15.25
CA TYR A 95 6.04 30.55 -13.88
C TYR A 95 5.15 29.31 -13.70
N PHE A 96 5.14 28.78 -12.48
CA PHE A 96 4.03 28.00 -11.97
C PHE A 96 3.11 28.89 -11.14
N SER A 97 1.80 28.71 -11.26
CA SER A 97 0.81 29.38 -10.43
C SER A 97 -0.07 28.39 -9.68
N VAL A 98 -0.31 28.64 -8.40
CA VAL A 98 -1.27 27.90 -7.56
C VAL A 98 -2.44 28.82 -7.21
N ASP A 99 -3.61 28.50 -7.76
CA ASP A 99 -4.87 29.19 -7.45
C ASP A 99 -5.72 28.32 -6.53
N ALA A 100 -5.77 28.70 -5.26
CA ALA A 100 -6.54 28.02 -4.21
C ALA A 100 -7.67 28.90 -3.65
N ARG A 101 -8.05 29.97 -4.36
CA ARG A 101 -9.03 30.96 -3.86
C ARG A 101 -10.42 30.37 -3.59
N GLN A 102 -10.80 29.31 -4.30
CA GLN A 102 -12.06 28.60 -4.07
C GLN A 102 -12.06 27.84 -2.72
N VAL A 103 -10.88 27.44 -2.25
CA VAL A 103 -10.69 26.76 -0.95
C VAL A 103 -10.54 27.78 0.18
N PHE A 104 -10.00 28.98 -0.10
CA PHE A 104 -9.84 30.03 0.91
C PHE A 104 -11.19 30.55 1.50
N ASN A 105 -12.33 30.24 0.90
CA ASN A 105 -13.63 30.74 1.39
C ASN A 105 -14.22 29.98 2.59
N MET A 106 -13.46 29.09 3.25
CA MET A 106 -13.95 28.26 4.37
C MET A 106 -13.61 28.79 5.77
N GLU A 107 -12.79 29.84 5.89
CA GLU A 107 -12.34 30.39 7.17
C GLU A 107 -12.72 31.88 7.30
N GLU A 108 -12.89 32.39 8.53
CA GLU A 108 -13.13 33.84 8.79
C GLU A 108 -11.91 34.73 8.43
N ILE A 109 -10.87 34.15 7.84
CA ILE A 109 -9.58 34.77 7.53
C ILE A 109 -9.60 35.33 6.09
N PRO A 110 -9.08 36.54 5.83
CA PRO A 110 -9.01 37.09 4.46
C PRO A 110 -8.19 36.19 3.49
N PRO A 111 -8.61 36.05 2.21
CA PRO A 111 -7.91 35.21 1.23
C PRO A 111 -6.41 35.50 1.07
N ALA A 112 -6.01 36.78 1.12
CA ALA A 112 -4.61 37.18 1.09
C ALA A 112 -3.78 36.61 2.25
N GLN A 113 -4.37 36.50 3.45
CA GLN A 113 -3.68 35.92 4.60
C GLN A 113 -3.58 34.40 4.46
N GLN A 114 -4.61 33.74 3.93
CA GLN A 114 -4.58 32.30 3.66
C GLN A 114 -3.57 31.93 2.57
N ALA A 115 -3.48 32.73 1.50
CA ALA A 115 -2.44 32.60 0.49
C ALA A 115 -1.03 32.70 1.09
N ALA A 116 -0.82 33.61 2.03
CA ALA A 116 0.45 33.76 2.74
C ALA A 116 0.78 32.55 3.64
N VAL A 117 -0.23 32.00 4.34
CA VAL A 117 -0.07 30.75 5.12
C VAL A 117 0.30 29.58 4.22
N TRP A 118 -0.42 29.39 3.11
CA TRP A 118 -0.12 28.32 2.15
C TRP A 118 1.29 28.47 1.56
N GLN A 119 1.70 29.70 1.23
CA GLN A 119 3.05 29.95 0.74
C GLN A 119 4.11 29.57 1.77
N ALA A 120 3.89 29.91 3.05
CA ALA A 120 4.81 29.57 4.14
C ALA A 120 4.89 28.04 4.38
N ASP A 121 3.75 27.35 4.35
CA ASP A 121 3.69 25.90 4.58
C ASP A 121 4.31 25.12 3.41
N ILE A 122 4.10 25.56 2.17
CA ILE A 122 4.79 25.02 0.98
C ILE A 122 6.31 25.20 1.14
N ALA A 123 6.77 26.40 1.51
CA ALA A 123 8.19 26.67 1.71
C ALA A 123 8.79 25.79 2.82
N TYR A 124 8.04 25.58 3.91
CA TYR A 124 8.44 24.70 5.01
C TYR A 124 8.59 23.24 4.56
N ASN A 125 7.60 22.69 3.85
CA ASN A 125 7.67 21.33 3.31
C ASN A 125 8.85 21.17 2.35
N ASN A 126 9.03 22.15 1.48
CA ASN A 126 10.12 22.14 0.51
C ASN A 126 11.51 22.21 1.15
N ALA A 127 11.66 22.89 2.29
CA ALA A 127 12.90 22.84 3.07
C ALA A 127 13.19 21.43 3.61
N ILE A 128 12.16 20.73 4.11
CA ILE A 128 12.29 19.34 4.57
C ILE A 128 12.64 18.41 3.40
N ILE A 129 11.94 18.54 2.27
CA ILE A 129 12.21 17.74 1.06
C ILE A 129 13.63 17.98 0.55
N THR A 130 14.07 19.23 0.50
CA THR A 130 15.45 19.57 0.09
C THR A 130 16.46 18.95 1.04
N SER A 131 16.21 19.01 2.36
CA SER A 131 17.07 18.37 3.36
C SER A 131 17.11 16.84 3.20
N ALA A 132 15.98 16.19 2.89
CA ALA A 132 15.92 14.76 2.60
C ALA A 132 16.78 14.39 1.38
N ILE A 133 16.69 15.18 0.30
CA ILE A 133 17.48 14.99 -0.92
C ILE A 133 18.97 15.19 -0.63
N ASP A 134 19.35 16.30 0.01
CA ASP A 134 20.74 16.68 0.22
C ASP A 134 21.48 15.75 1.19
N ASN A 135 20.77 15.18 2.18
CA ASN A 135 21.32 14.22 3.13
C ASN A 135 21.10 12.75 2.72
N ASN A 136 20.41 12.51 1.59
CA ASN A 136 19.99 11.19 1.14
C ASN A 136 19.27 10.38 2.25
N ASP A 137 18.39 11.06 3.00
CA ASP A 137 17.69 10.52 4.17
C ASP A 137 16.17 10.64 3.99
N ILE A 138 15.54 9.52 3.65
CA ILE A 138 14.09 9.44 3.41
C ILE A 138 13.26 9.57 4.70
N SER A 139 13.85 9.28 5.86
CA SER A 139 13.14 9.35 7.15
C SER A 139 12.72 10.79 7.51
N LEU A 140 13.36 11.79 6.88
CA LEU A 140 12.99 13.19 7.01
C LEU A 140 11.62 13.50 6.38
N LEU A 141 11.16 12.70 5.42
CA LEU A 141 9.83 12.83 4.82
C LEU A 141 8.71 12.21 5.67
N SER A 142 8.95 11.99 6.97
CA SER A 142 7.91 11.50 7.87
C SER A 142 6.67 12.41 7.82
N TYR A 143 5.51 11.79 7.63
CA TYR A 143 4.27 12.46 7.26
C TYR A 143 3.81 13.48 8.31
N ASN A 144 4.06 13.20 9.59
CA ASN A 144 3.74 14.09 10.72
C ASN A 144 4.65 15.33 10.82
N LYS A 145 5.77 15.37 10.09
CA LYS A 145 6.68 16.53 10.05
C LYS A 145 6.27 17.54 8.98
N LEU A 146 5.42 17.14 8.03
CA LEU A 146 4.98 17.95 6.89
C LEU A 146 3.66 18.67 7.19
N LYS A 147 3.40 19.76 6.48
CA LYS A 147 2.20 20.61 6.57
C LYS A 147 1.25 20.33 5.40
N HIS A 148 -0.04 20.57 5.62
CA HIS A 148 -1.11 20.37 4.62
C HIS A 148 -1.05 19.00 3.92
N VAL A 149 -0.78 17.96 4.70
CA VAL A 149 -0.80 16.58 4.22
C VAL A 149 -2.21 16.00 4.33
N SER A 150 -2.58 15.12 3.39
CA SER A 150 -3.90 14.49 3.37
C SER A 150 -4.09 13.58 4.58
N MET A 151 -5.20 13.72 5.31
CA MET A 151 -5.52 12.84 6.45
C MET A 151 -5.83 11.39 6.03
N ALA A 152 -5.96 11.13 4.73
CA ALA A 152 -6.21 9.81 4.17
C ALA A 152 -5.02 8.84 4.31
N PHE A 153 -3.81 9.36 4.56
CA PHE A 153 -2.60 8.54 4.65
C PHE A 153 -1.94 8.68 6.02
N GLN A 154 -1.36 7.58 6.51
CA GLN A 154 -0.64 7.50 7.79
C GLN A 154 0.88 7.67 7.61
N SER A 155 1.39 7.52 6.39
CA SER A 155 2.82 7.68 6.09
C SER A 155 3.09 8.25 4.69
N PHE A 156 4.31 8.76 4.48
CA PHE A 156 4.74 9.20 3.15
C PHE A 156 4.86 8.04 2.17
N SER A 157 5.24 6.84 2.64
CA SER A 157 5.30 5.63 1.79
C SER A 157 3.91 5.26 1.27
N GLU A 158 2.90 5.35 2.12
CA GLU A 158 1.50 5.08 1.75
C GLU A 158 0.99 6.06 0.70
N LEU A 159 1.20 7.37 0.91
CA LEU A 159 0.89 8.39 -0.10
C LEU A 159 1.63 8.11 -1.42
N LEU A 160 2.94 7.82 -1.34
CA LEU A 160 3.79 7.64 -2.51
C LEU A 160 3.31 6.47 -3.38
N ASN A 161 2.86 5.37 -2.75
CA ASN A 161 2.41 4.16 -3.45
C ASN A 161 0.89 4.10 -3.67
N TYR A 162 0.15 5.14 -3.31
CA TYR A 162 -1.28 5.19 -3.57
C TYR A 162 -1.56 5.23 -5.07
N VAL A 163 -2.40 4.30 -5.52
CA VAL A 163 -2.57 3.97 -6.94
C VAL A 163 -3.02 5.17 -7.78
N ASP A 164 -3.98 5.97 -7.28
CA ASP A 164 -4.50 7.18 -7.95
C ASP A 164 -3.45 8.26 -8.20
N TYR A 165 -2.43 8.31 -7.35
CA TYR A 165 -1.42 9.34 -7.50
C TYR A 165 -0.46 9.03 -8.63
N HIS A 166 -0.35 7.76 -9.06
CA HIS A 166 0.63 7.30 -10.05
C HIS A 166 1.99 7.98 -9.83
N TYR A 167 2.47 8.01 -8.58
CA TYR A 167 3.69 8.70 -8.21
C TYR A 167 3.72 10.18 -8.67
N GLY A 168 2.65 10.93 -8.45
CA GLY A 168 2.50 12.34 -8.84
C GLY A 168 2.14 12.59 -10.30
N TRP A 169 2.10 11.56 -11.15
CA TRP A 169 1.60 11.68 -12.53
C TRP A 169 0.08 11.76 -12.62
N GLY A 170 -0.64 11.05 -11.75
CA GLY A 170 -2.10 10.90 -11.80
C GLY A 170 -2.87 12.23 -11.78
N PRO A 171 -2.51 13.20 -10.90
CA PRO A 171 -3.13 14.52 -10.89
C PRO A 171 -2.88 15.39 -12.13
N ILE A 172 -1.88 15.07 -12.97
CA ILE A 172 -1.54 15.94 -14.11
C ILE A 172 -2.64 15.83 -15.16
N TYR A 173 -3.27 16.96 -15.48
CA TYR A 173 -4.28 17.09 -16.52
C TYR A 173 -3.68 16.66 -17.85
N GLN A 174 -4.18 15.53 -18.35
CA GLN A 174 -3.88 15.08 -19.69
C GLN A 174 -4.95 15.69 -20.59
N ALA A 175 -4.56 16.60 -21.48
CA ALA A 175 -5.32 16.72 -22.71
C ALA A 175 -5.18 15.36 -23.38
N ALA A 176 -6.27 14.57 -23.40
CA ALA A 176 -6.27 13.27 -24.06
C ALA A 176 -5.59 13.42 -25.43
N PRO A 177 -4.61 12.56 -25.79
CA PRO A 177 -4.20 12.51 -27.17
C PRO A 177 -5.48 12.37 -27.98
N ARG A 178 -5.66 13.19 -29.03
CA ARG A 178 -6.67 12.93 -30.05
C ARG A 178 -6.27 11.66 -30.80
N GLU A 179 -6.30 10.51 -30.14
CA GLU A 179 -6.81 9.33 -30.79
C GLU A 179 -8.28 9.63 -31.01
N GLU A 180 -8.74 9.48 -32.24
CA GLU A 180 -10.12 9.81 -32.60
C GLU A 180 -11.05 8.92 -31.75
N ALA A 181 -11.56 9.48 -30.66
CA ALA A 181 -12.36 8.75 -29.69
C ALA A 181 -13.52 8.03 -30.39
N PRO A 182 -13.89 6.83 -29.95
CA PRO A 182 -14.97 6.08 -30.57
C PRO A 182 -16.25 6.94 -30.59
N SER A 183 -16.92 6.93 -31.74
CA SER A 183 -18.06 7.79 -32.01
C SER A 183 -19.37 7.07 -31.71
N ILE A 184 -20.12 7.63 -30.75
CA ILE A 184 -21.49 7.19 -30.46
C ILE A 184 -22.39 7.69 -31.61
N THR A 185 -22.92 6.76 -32.38
CA THR A 185 -23.65 7.06 -33.62
C THR A 185 -25.03 6.41 -33.58
N GLN A 186 -26.00 7.03 -34.27
CA GLN A 186 -27.34 6.47 -34.45
C GLN A 186 -27.59 6.03 -35.89
N ARG A 187 -28.15 4.83 -36.08
CA ARG A 187 -28.67 4.33 -37.37
C ARG A 187 -30.07 3.75 -37.16
N ASN A 188 -31.03 4.17 -37.98
CA ASN A 188 -32.42 3.72 -37.92
C ASN A 188 -33.04 3.82 -36.50
N GLY A 189 -32.70 4.88 -35.76
CA GLY A 189 -33.20 5.10 -34.40
C GLY A 189 -32.56 4.24 -33.31
N LYS A 190 -31.56 3.40 -33.64
CA LYS A 190 -30.78 2.63 -32.68
C LYS A 190 -29.35 3.15 -32.59
N TRP A 191 -28.81 3.19 -31.38
CA TRP A 191 -27.46 3.64 -31.09
C TRP A 191 -26.46 2.49 -31.16
N GLY A 192 -25.26 2.80 -31.64
CA GLY A 192 -24.09 1.93 -31.70
C GLY A 192 -22.80 2.76 -31.53
N LEU A 193 -21.67 2.08 -31.37
CA LEU A 193 -20.35 2.70 -31.17
C LEU A 193 -19.42 2.28 -32.31
N LEU A 194 -18.76 3.25 -32.94
CA LEU A 194 -17.77 3.02 -33.99
C LEU A 194 -16.39 3.48 -33.50
N ALA A 195 -15.33 2.71 -33.76
CA ALA A 195 -13.96 3.18 -33.59
C ALA A 195 -13.63 4.33 -34.57
N ALA A 196 -12.50 4.99 -34.35
CA ALA A 196 -11.91 6.01 -35.22
C ALA A 196 -11.96 5.67 -36.72
N ASP A 197 -11.54 4.45 -37.05
CA ASP A 197 -11.42 3.94 -38.41
C ASP A 197 -12.76 3.47 -39.02
N GLY A 198 -13.87 3.64 -38.28
CA GLY A 198 -15.21 3.22 -38.66
C GLY A 198 -15.54 1.76 -38.32
N THR A 199 -14.64 1.03 -37.65
CA THR A 199 -14.90 -0.33 -37.16
C THR A 199 -16.05 -0.34 -36.15
N LEU A 200 -16.96 -1.31 -36.25
CA LEU A 200 -18.08 -1.44 -35.32
C LEU A 200 -17.60 -2.03 -33.98
N LEU A 201 -17.69 -1.26 -32.90
CA LEU A 201 -17.37 -1.69 -31.53
C LEU A 201 -18.63 -2.19 -30.80
N ILE A 202 -19.74 -1.46 -30.93
CA ILE A 202 -21.03 -1.81 -30.33
C ILE A 202 -22.11 -1.74 -31.39
N ASP A 203 -22.85 -2.84 -31.57
CA ASP A 203 -23.94 -2.96 -32.55
C ASP A 203 -25.00 -1.86 -32.41
N PHE A 204 -25.59 -1.45 -33.54
CA PHE A 204 -26.74 -0.54 -33.61
C PHE A 204 -28.04 -1.20 -33.13
N LYS A 205 -28.11 -1.57 -31.85
CA LYS A 205 -29.27 -2.24 -31.22
C LYS A 205 -29.76 -1.58 -29.93
N TYR A 206 -29.06 -0.56 -29.45
CA TYR A 206 -29.34 0.09 -28.16
C TYR A 206 -30.29 1.28 -28.32
N GLU A 207 -31.07 1.54 -27.28
CA GLU A 207 -31.96 2.71 -27.18
C GLU A 207 -31.19 3.98 -26.82
N LYS A 208 -30.08 3.81 -26.09
CA LYS A 208 -29.16 4.88 -25.68
C LYS A 208 -27.78 4.29 -25.43
N ILE A 209 -26.73 5.04 -25.77
CA ILE A 209 -25.35 4.78 -25.35
C ILE A 209 -24.83 6.10 -24.78
N GLU A 210 -24.27 6.06 -23.58
CA GLU A 210 -23.64 7.22 -22.94
C GLU A 210 -22.20 6.88 -22.58
N HIS A 211 -21.29 7.83 -22.80
CA HIS A 211 -19.92 7.72 -22.34
C HIS A 211 -19.87 8.02 -20.83
N LEU A 212 -19.17 7.18 -20.07
CA LEU A 212 -18.99 7.37 -18.64
C LEU A 212 -17.58 7.91 -18.32
N HIS A 213 -16.55 7.07 -18.44
CA HIS A 213 -15.14 7.43 -18.33
C HIS A 213 -14.32 6.47 -19.20
N ASP A 214 -13.12 6.88 -19.64
CA ASP A 214 -12.23 6.05 -20.47
C ASP A 214 -12.97 5.32 -21.62
N ASP A 215 -12.91 3.99 -21.68
CA ASP A 215 -13.63 3.14 -22.64
C ASP A 215 -14.93 2.53 -22.07
N VAL A 216 -15.41 3.02 -20.93
CA VAL A 216 -16.63 2.55 -20.26
C VAL A 216 -17.86 3.29 -20.79
N PHE A 217 -18.80 2.54 -21.34
CA PHE A 217 -20.07 3.05 -21.89
C PHE A 217 -21.27 2.45 -21.18
N ILE A 218 -22.24 3.30 -20.84
CA ILE A 218 -23.55 2.92 -20.33
C ILE A 218 -24.46 2.59 -21.51
N LEU A 219 -25.03 1.39 -21.52
CA LEU A 219 -25.87 0.87 -22.58
C LEU A 219 -27.29 0.65 -22.08
N LYS A 220 -28.28 1.24 -22.78
CA LYS A 220 -29.70 1.03 -22.49
C LYS A 220 -30.38 0.18 -23.56
N LYS A 221 -31.06 -0.89 -23.16
CA LYS A 221 -31.79 -1.77 -24.07
C LYS A 221 -32.95 -2.47 -23.35
N ASP A 222 -34.14 -2.46 -23.96
CA ASP A 222 -35.32 -3.19 -23.49
C ASP A 222 -35.71 -2.80 -22.05
N GLY A 223 -35.43 -1.56 -21.64
CA GLY A 223 -35.69 -1.04 -20.30
C GLY A 223 -34.59 -1.28 -19.26
N SER A 224 -33.56 -2.08 -19.55
CA SER A 224 -32.43 -2.35 -18.65
C SER A 224 -31.17 -1.58 -19.05
N TYR A 225 -30.28 -1.37 -18.08
CA TYR A 225 -28.98 -0.73 -18.24
C TYR A 225 -27.86 -1.75 -18.05
N SER A 226 -26.72 -1.55 -18.71
CA SER A 226 -25.52 -2.39 -18.59
C SER A 226 -24.27 -1.59 -18.94
N LEU A 227 -23.10 -2.07 -18.54
CA LEU A 227 -21.83 -1.56 -19.04
C LEU A 227 -21.36 -2.37 -20.25
N ALA A 228 -20.67 -1.73 -21.18
CA ALA A 228 -20.19 -2.38 -22.40
C ALA A 228 -19.25 -3.57 -22.16
N GLU A 229 -18.48 -3.54 -21.07
CA GLU A 229 -17.50 -4.58 -20.74
C GLU A 229 -18.05 -5.70 -19.84
N ASP A 230 -19.05 -5.40 -18.99
CA ASP A 230 -19.38 -6.26 -17.84
C ASP A 230 -20.59 -7.20 -18.06
N GLY A 231 -21.42 -6.96 -19.08
CA GLY A 231 -22.59 -7.78 -19.43
C GLY A 231 -23.69 -7.87 -18.35
N GLU A 232 -23.44 -7.36 -17.15
CA GLU A 232 -24.37 -7.28 -16.05
C GLU A 232 -25.48 -6.27 -16.31
N GLN A 233 -26.69 -6.63 -15.87
CA GLN A 233 -27.88 -5.80 -16.01
C GLN A 233 -28.26 -5.13 -14.70
N PHE A 234 -28.55 -3.83 -14.82
CA PHE A 234 -29.04 -2.94 -13.79
C PHE A 234 -30.41 -2.39 -14.18
N ASP A 235 -31.23 -2.08 -13.19
CA ASP A 235 -32.53 -1.45 -13.39
C ASP A 235 -32.38 0.01 -13.85
N LEU A 236 -31.32 0.67 -13.38
CA LEU A 236 -30.99 2.06 -13.70
C LEU A 236 -29.50 2.31 -13.52
N ILE A 237 -28.88 3.07 -14.42
CA ILE A 237 -27.55 3.67 -14.20
C ILE A 237 -27.69 5.18 -14.43
N ILE A 238 -27.18 5.97 -13.49
CA ILE A 238 -27.17 7.44 -13.54
C ILE A 238 -25.78 7.97 -13.26
N HIS A 239 -25.40 9.06 -13.93
CA HIS A 239 -24.15 9.75 -13.61
C HIS A 239 -24.18 10.35 -12.20
N LYS A 240 -23.05 10.26 -11.51
CA LYS A 240 -22.83 10.96 -10.24
C LYS A 240 -22.60 12.45 -10.46
N ALA A 241 -22.94 13.24 -9.44
CA ALA A 241 -22.75 14.68 -9.45
C ALA A 241 -21.26 15.06 -9.54
N ILE A 242 -20.45 14.48 -8.65
CA ILE A 242 -19.02 14.73 -8.48
C ILE A 242 -18.40 13.44 -7.89
N PRO A 243 -17.21 13.02 -8.34
CA PRO A 243 -16.51 13.53 -9.51
C PRO A 243 -17.20 13.09 -10.82
N PRO A 244 -17.03 13.85 -11.93
CA PRO A 244 -17.50 13.43 -13.24
C PRO A 244 -16.79 12.14 -13.65
N GLY A 245 -17.51 11.29 -14.39
CA GLY A 245 -17.01 9.99 -14.81
C GLY A 245 -17.43 8.83 -13.91
N PHE A 246 -18.12 9.07 -12.80
CA PHE A 246 -18.67 7.98 -11.96
C PHE A 246 -20.19 7.89 -12.12
N ALA A 247 -20.77 6.74 -11.74
CA ALA A 247 -22.21 6.51 -11.80
C ALA A 247 -22.75 5.75 -10.58
N TRP A 248 -24.02 5.94 -10.29
CA TRP A 248 -24.79 5.05 -9.42
C TRP A 248 -25.53 4.04 -10.28
N ALA A 249 -25.46 2.77 -9.93
CA ALA A 249 -26.22 1.69 -10.56
C ALA A 249 -27.17 1.05 -9.56
N PHE A 250 -28.40 0.78 -9.98
CA PHE A 250 -29.46 0.23 -9.14
C PHE A 250 -29.80 -1.19 -9.59
N LYS A 251 -29.93 -2.11 -8.63
CA LYS A 251 -30.38 -3.48 -8.86
C LYS A 251 -31.26 -3.92 -7.70
N GLY A 252 -32.57 -3.92 -7.90
CA GLY A 252 -33.56 -4.09 -6.83
C GLY A 252 -33.45 -2.96 -5.81
N SER A 253 -33.25 -3.32 -4.54
CA SER A 253 -33.02 -2.38 -3.43
C SER A 253 -31.56 -1.93 -3.30
N GLU A 254 -30.65 -2.53 -4.06
CA GLU A 254 -29.21 -2.29 -3.92
C GLU A 254 -28.71 -1.18 -4.82
N VAL A 255 -27.70 -0.47 -4.32
CA VAL A 255 -27.01 0.61 -5.02
C VAL A 255 -25.53 0.30 -5.10
N TYR A 256 -24.98 0.45 -6.29
CA TYR A 256 -23.57 0.24 -6.61
C TYR A 256 -22.95 1.54 -7.10
N LEU A 257 -21.69 1.76 -6.73
CA LEU A 257 -20.83 2.77 -7.30
C LEU A 257 -20.12 2.17 -8.52
N ILE A 258 -20.18 2.87 -9.65
CA ILE A 258 -19.33 2.61 -10.82
C ILE A 258 -18.31 3.73 -10.88
N ASP A 259 -17.03 3.39 -10.78
CA ASP A 259 -15.92 4.31 -10.91
C ASP A 259 -14.78 3.70 -11.76
N GLN A 260 -13.65 4.40 -11.85
CA GLN A 260 -12.48 3.96 -12.61
C GLN A 260 -11.89 2.60 -12.17
N TYR A 261 -12.27 2.10 -10.99
CA TYR A 261 -11.85 0.80 -10.46
C TYR A 261 -12.86 -0.32 -10.71
N GLY A 262 -14.02 0.02 -11.28
CA GLY A 262 -15.08 -0.92 -11.62
C GLY A 262 -16.34 -0.70 -10.79
N ILE A 263 -17.08 -1.78 -10.56
CA ILE A 263 -18.34 -1.75 -9.83
C ILE A 263 -18.10 -2.17 -8.37
N SER A 264 -18.55 -1.38 -7.42
CA SER A 264 -18.48 -1.68 -5.98
C SER A 264 -19.80 -1.36 -5.29
N ARG A 265 -20.06 -1.96 -4.11
CA ARG A 265 -21.27 -1.62 -3.36
C ARG A 265 -21.20 -0.18 -2.83
N ALA A 266 -22.27 0.58 -2.99
CA ALA A 266 -22.25 1.99 -2.65
C ALA A 266 -22.15 2.20 -1.13
N ASN A 267 -21.24 3.05 -0.67
CA ASN A 267 -21.18 3.42 0.74
C ASN A 267 -22.45 4.18 1.15
N LYS A 268 -23.19 3.68 2.15
CA LYS A 268 -24.48 4.27 2.58
C LYS A 268 -24.35 5.72 3.03
N SER A 269 -23.30 6.07 3.77
CA SER A 269 -23.06 7.44 4.23
C SER A 269 -22.79 8.40 3.06
N LEU A 270 -22.03 7.95 2.06
CA LEU A 270 -21.78 8.70 0.83
C LEU A 270 -23.06 8.87 0.02
N VAL A 271 -23.84 7.79 -0.14
CA VAL A 271 -25.14 7.85 -0.83
C VAL A 271 -26.07 8.83 -0.12
N GLN A 272 -26.14 8.79 1.22
CA GLN A 272 -26.95 9.72 2.03
C GLN A 272 -26.52 11.18 1.84
N GLN A 273 -25.22 11.43 1.76
CA GLN A 273 -24.67 12.77 1.55
C GLN A 273 -25.01 13.29 0.15
N GLU A 274 -24.86 12.45 -0.87
CA GLU A 274 -25.06 12.84 -2.26
C GLU A 274 -26.51 12.90 -2.70
N ALA A 275 -27.39 12.07 -2.14
CA ALA A 275 -28.80 11.99 -2.57
C ALA A 275 -29.52 13.37 -2.54
N ASN A 276 -29.06 14.29 -1.68
CA ASN A 276 -29.60 15.63 -1.55
C ASN A 276 -29.11 16.63 -2.62
N ASN A 277 -28.27 16.20 -3.57
CA ASN A 277 -27.81 17.07 -4.64
C ASN A 277 -28.94 17.38 -5.64
N ASP A 278 -29.04 18.64 -6.07
CA ASP A 278 -30.07 19.12 -6.99
C ASP A 278 -30.00 18.50 -8.40
N ILE A 279 -28.90 17.80 -8.72
CA ILE A 279 -28.76 17.10 -10.01
C ILE A 279 -29.63 15.84 -10.14
N TYR A 280 -30.06 15.25 -9.02
CA TYR A 280 -30.88 14.05 -9.02
C TYR A 280 -32.36 14.42 -8.99
N ASP A 281 -33.16 13.78 -9.86
CA ASP A 281 -34.61 13.91 -9.81
C ASP A 281 -35.20 13.24 -8.56
N GLU A 282 -36.49 13.50 -8.31
CA GLU A 282 -37.18 13.03 -7.11
C GLU A 282 -37.20 11.50 -7.01
N GLU A 283 -37.39 10.78 -8.12
CA GLU A 283 -37.42 9.32 -8.15
C GLU A 283 -36.05 8.72 -7.79
N VAL A 284 -34.98 9.24 -8.40
CA VAL A 284 -33.60 8.82 -8.09
C VAL A 284 -33.24 9.11 -6.65
N ARG A 285 -33.58 10.32 -6.17
CA ARG A 285 -33.32 10.75 -4.79
C ARG A 285 -33.99 9.81 -3.79
N GLU A 286 -35.25 9.47 -4.01
CA GLU A 286 -35.98 8.53 -3.16
C GLU A 286 -35.32 7.16 -3.13
N LYS A 287 -34.85 6.64 -4.28
CA LYS A 287 -34.12 5.36 -4.33
C LYS A 287 -32.80 5.38 -3.57
N LEU A 288 -31.99 6.44 -3.75
CA LEU A 288 -30.72 6.60 -3.04
C LEU A 288 -30.95 6.70 -1.52
N LEU A 289 -31.92 7.51 -1.08
CA LEU A 289 -32.28 7.64 0.33
C LEU A 289 -32.85 6.34 0.90
N ALA A 290 -33.65 5.59 0.14
CA ALA A 290 -34.17 4.30 0.57
C ALA A 290 -33.03 3.32 0.85
N TYR A 291 -32.04 3.23 -0.03
CA TYR A 291 -30.83 2.43 0.17
C TYR A 291 -30.03 2.87 1.39
N ALA A 292 -29.75 4.18 1.50
CA ALA A 292 -28.97 4.74 2.61
C ALA A 292 -29.63 4.52 3.99
N ASN A 293 -30.96 4.50 4.06
CA ASN A 293 -31.72 4.29 5.29
C ASN A 293 -32.04 2.81 5.58
N THR A 294 -31.61 1.87 4.73
CA THR A 294 -31.73 0.45 5.08
C THR A 294 -30.92 0.18 6.35
N PRO A 295 -31.47 -0.58 7.33
CA PRO A 295 -30.69 -1.01 8.48
C PRO A 295 -29.39 -1.67 8.02
N ASP A 296 -28.32 -1.52 8.79
CA ASP A 296 -27.15 -2.39 8.62
C ASP A 296 -27.59 -3.81 8.98
N GLY A 297 -28.02 -4.56 7.95
CA GLY A 297 -28.36 -5.96 8.07
C GLY A 297 -27.11 -6.82 8.25
N ASP A 298 -27.30 -8.13 8.41
CA ASP A 298 -26.21 -9.08 8.24
C ASP A 298 -25.45 -8.74 6.95
N MET A 299 -24.11 -8.61 7.03
CA MET A 299 -23.28 -8.24 5.89
C MET A 299 -23.62 -9.11 4.68
N ILE A 300 -24.20 -8.50 3.65
CA ILE A 300 -24.42 -9.16 2.38
C ILE A 300 -23.08 -9.13 1.65
N THR A 301 -22.34 -10.23 1.70
CA THR A 301 -21.15 -10.40 0.87
C THR A 301 -21.55 -10.87 -0.52
N ASP A 302 -21.22 -10.07 -1.52
CA ASP A 302 -21.48 -10.36 -2.93
C ASP A 302 -20.20 -10.08 -3.75
N ALA A 303 -20.31 -10.21 -5.08
CA ALA A 303 -19.16 -10.01 -5.97
C ALA A 303 -18.54 -8.59 -5.87
N TYR A 304 -19.28 -7.61 -5.33
CA TYR A 304 -18.89 -6.20 -5.29
C TYR A 304 -18.38 -5.75 -3.91
N THR A 305 -18.33 -6.66 -2.92
CA THR A 305 -17.70 -6.36 -1.63
C THR A 305 -16.19 -6.09 -1.84
N PRO A 306 -15.66 -4.94 -1.36
CA PRO A 306 -14.24 -4.64 -1.42
C PRO A 306 -13.38 -5.71 -0.76
N VAL A 307 -12.17 -5.89 -1.29
CA VAL A 307 -11.31 -6.98 -0.87
C VAL A 307 -10.76 -6.79 0.55
N GLU A 308 -10.51 -5.55 0.95
CA GLU A 308 -10.11 -5.15 2.30
C GLU A 308 -11.24 -5.39 3.31
N GLU A 309 -12.49 -5.16 2.91
CA GLU A 309 -13.66 -5.43 3.75
C GLU A 309 -13.81 -6.93 3.98
N LEU A 310 -13.75 -7.74 2.92
CA LEU A 310 -13.75 -9.21 3.03
C LEU A 310 -12.61 -9.72 3.95
N TYR A 311 -11.41 -9.16 3.80
CA TYR A 311 -10.28 -9.52 4.65
C TYR A 311 -10.53 -9.16 6.11
N ASN A 312 -11.01 -7.94 6.40
CA ASN A 312 -11.28 -7.49 7.77
C ASN A 312 -12.37 -8.33 8.45
N ILE A 313 -13.43 -8.70 7.71
CA ILE A 313 -14.46 -9.63 8.20
C ILE A 313 -13.83 -10.99 8.54
N GLY A 314 -12.92 -11.48 7.68
CA GLY A 314 -12.14 -12.69 7.93
C GLY A 314 -11.29 -12.59 9.20
N VAL A 315 -10.62 -11.45 9.43
CA VAL A 315 -9.83 -11.17 10.64
C VAL A 315 -10.73 -11.16 11.89
N ASP A 316 -11.87 -10.50 11.83
CA ASP A 316 -12.83 -10.45 12.96
C ASP A 316 -13.44 -11.81 13.27
N ALA A 317 -13.71 -12.62 12.24
CA ALA A 317 -14.14 -14.02 12.43
C ALA A 317 -13.03 -14.87 13.07
N TYR A 318 -11.80 -14.73 12.59
CA TYR A 318 -10.63 -15.42 13.14
C TYR A 318 -10.40 -15.07 14.62
N ASN A 319 -10.45 -13.79 14.98
CA ASN A 319 -10.28 -13.32 16.36
C ASN A 319 -11.38 -13.85 17.31
N ARG A 320 -12.59 -14.09 16.78
CA ARG A 320 -13.69 -14.73 17.51
C ARG A 320 -13.63 -16.27 17.51
N HIS A 321 -12.57 -16.85 16.95
CA HIS A 321 -12.38 -18.29 16.78
C HIS A 321 -13.47 -18.95 15.91
N ASP A 322 -14.15 -18.17 15.06
CA ASP A 322 -15.07 -18.66 14.04
C ASP A 322 -14.29 -18.92 12.74
N TYR A 323 -13.49 -19.99 12.77
CA TYR A 323 -12.59 -20.32 11.67
C TYR A 323 -13.30 -20.73 10.38
N THR A 324 -14.53 -21.25 10.47
CA THR A 324 -15.34 -21.55 9.27
C THR A 324 -15.66 -20.26 8.51
N SER A 325 -16.13 -19.22 9.20
CA SER A 325 -16.38 -17.91 8.59
C SER A 325 -15.07 -17.25 8.13
N ALA A 326 -13.99 -17.34 8.92
CA ALA A 326 -12.69 -16.79 8.54
C ALA A 326 -12.17 -17.40 7.22
N ILE A 327 -12.20 -18.74 7.10
CA ILE A 327 -11.85 -19.45 5.87
C ILE A 327 -12.70 -18.97 4.70
N HIS A 328 -14.02 -18.83 4.89
CA HIS A 328 -14.93 -18.37 3.85
C HIS A 328 -14.55 -16.98 3.33
N TYR A 329 -14.40 -16.00 4.20
CA TYR A 329 -14.11 -14.62 3.78
C TYR A 329 -12.68 -14.43 3.27
N TYR A 330 -11.69 -15.10 3.87
CA TYR A 330 -10.34 -15.12 3.33
C TYR A 330 -10.28 -15.79 1.96
N THR A 331 -11.06 -16.84 1.70
CA THR A 331 -11.15 -17.44 0.37
C THR A 331 -11.71 -16.45 -0.66
N LEU A 332 -12.77 -15.71 -0.31
CA LEU A 332 -13.33 -14.68 -1.19
C LEU A 332 -12.31 -13.55 -1.47
N ALA A 333 -11.60 -13.10 -0.44
CA ALA A 333 -10.56 -12.08 -0.61
C ALA A 333 -9.36 -12.59 -1.43
N ALA A 334 -8.94 -13.84 -1.22
CA ALA A 334 -7.87 -14.49 -1.96
C ALA A 334 -8.24 -14.69 -3.45
N GLN A 335 -9.49 -15.04 -3.76
CA GLN A 335 -9.99 -15.13 -5.14
C GLN A 335 -9.94 -13.79 -5.88
N LYS A 336 -9.98 -12.68 -5.15
CA LYS A 336 -9.76 -11.30 -5.66
C LYS A 336 -8.28 -10.90 -5.70
N GLY A 337 -7.36 -11.81 -5.40
CA GLY A 337 -5.91 -11.58 -5.47
C GLY A 337 -5.27 -11.01 -4.20
N TYR A 338 -5.96 -11.00 -3.06
CA TYR A 338 -5.41 -10.39 -1.84
C TYR A 338 -4.41 -11.31 -1.12
N ALA A 339 -3.13 -10.94 -1.22
CA ALA A 339 -2.03 -11.78 -0.75
C ALA A 339 -2.03 -12.00 0.79
N TYR A 340 -2.48 -11.02 1.59
CA TYR A 340 -2.62 -11.19 3.04
C TYR A 340 -3.71 -12.21 3.42
N ALA A 341 -4.81 -12.28 2.65
CA ALA A 341 -5.83 -13.30 2.86
C ALA A 341 -5.28 -14.70 2.55
N MET A 342 -4.50 -14.85 1.48
CA MET A 342 -3.83 -16.11 1.15
C MET A 342 -2.90 -16.56 2.28
N ASN A 343 -2.07 -15.66 2.83
CA ASN A 343 -1.23 -15.96 3.99
C ASN A 343 -2.04 -16.43 5.21
N ASN A 344 -3.10 -15.72 5.57
CA ASN A 344 -3.89 -16.06 6.76
C ASN A 344 -4.68 -17.37 6.58
N LEU A 345 -5.13 -17.63 5.35
CA LEU A 345 -5.78 -18.89 5.00
C LEU A 345 -4.80 -20.06 5.14
N ALA A 346 -3.57 -19.90 4.62
CA ALA A 346 -2.50 -20.88 4.79
C ALA A 346 -2.17 -21.11 6.27
N PHE A 347 -2.11 -20.05 7.08
CA PHE A 347 -1.85 -20.15 8.52
C PHE A 347 -2.94 -20.94 9.26
N ILE A 348 -4.22 -20.74 8.93
CA ILE A 348 -5.32 -21.52 9.51
C ILE A 348 -5.13 -23.01 9.22
N TYR A 349 -4.88 -23.35 7.94
CA TYR A 349 -4.64 -24.73 7.52
C TYR A 349 -3.34 -25.33 8.06
N TYR A 350 -2.41 -24.51 8.54
CA TYR A 350 -1.15 -24.96 9.12
C TYR A 350 -1.24 -25.19 10.64
N MET A 351 -1.86 -24.26 11.39
CA MET A 351 -1.73 -24.20 12.85
C MET A 351 -3.02 -24.46 13.64
N VAL A 352 -4.20 -24.32 13.04
CA VAL A 352 -5.46 -24.33 13.79
C VAL A 352 -6.01 -25.73 13.89
N ASP A 353 -5.97 -26.30 15.11
CA ASP A 353 -6.52 -27.61 15.43
C ASP A 353 -7.96 -27.80 14.89
N GLY A 354 -8.20 -28.93 14.24
CA GLY A 354 -9.48 -29.24 13.59
C GLY A 354 -9.65 -28.68 12.18
N TYR A 355 -8.75 -27.80 11.73
CA TYR A 355 -8.71 -27.26 10.37
C TYR A 355 -7.37 -27.52 9.66
N ILE A 356 -6.42 -28.22 10.29
CA ILE A 356 -5.12 -28.52 9.69
C ILE A 356 -5.29 -29.34 8.40
N ASP A 357 -4.74 -28.81 7.31
CA ASP A 357 -4.65 -29.45 6.01
C ASP A 357 -3.36 -29.00 5.32
N ASN A 358 -2.36 -29.88 5.31
CA ASN A 358 -1.03 -29.56 4.80
C ASN A 358 -1.03 -29.21 3.31
N GLU A 359 -1.89 -29.83 2.50
CA GLU A 359 -1.97 -29.55 1.06
C GLU A 359 -2.54 -28.15 0.82
N GLN A 360 -3.57 -27.76 1.59
CA GLN A 360 -4.14 -26.41 1.54
C GLN A 360 -3.16 -25.36 2.08
N ALA A 361 -2.45 -25.65 3.18
CA ALA A 361 -1.44 -24.75 3.72
C ALA A 361 -0.36 -24.45 2.67
N PHE A 362 0.20 -25.49 2.04
CA PHE A 362 1.18 -25.34 0.97
C PHE A 362 0.62 -24.53 -0.20
N TYR A 363 -0.57 -24.89 -0.69
CA TYR A 363 -1.20 -24.21 -1.81
C TYR A 363 -1.36 -22.70 -1.57
N TRP A 364 -1.89 -22.31 -0.41
CA TRP A 364 -2.16 -20.91 -0.13
C TRP A 364 -0.89 -20.10 0.21
N TYR A 365 0.12 -20.71 0.84
CA TYR A 365 1.43 -20.07 0.99
C TYR A 365 2.11 -19.87 -0.38
N ASP A 366 2.02 -20.83 -1.29
CA ASP A 366 2.56 -20.71 -2.65
C ASP A 366 1.87 -19.58 -3.45
N GLN A 367 0.53 -19.50 -3.40
CA GLN A 367 -0.21 -18.41 -4.03
C GLN A 367 0.10 -17.05 -3.40
N GLY A 368 0.18 -16.96 -2.07
CA GLY A 368 0.53 -15.73 -1.36
C GLY A 368 1.95 -15.26 -1.67
N ALA A 369 2.90 -16.20 -1.78
CA ALA A 369 4.27 -15.91 -2.17
C ALA A 369 4.36 -15.40 -3.62
N ALA A 370 3.63 -16.03 -4.55
CA ALA A 370 3.53 -15.57 -5.94
C ALA A 370 2.90 -14.17 -6.06
N ALA A 371 1.98 -13.82 -5.14
CA ALA A 371 1.38 -12.50 -5.03
C ALA A 371 2.25 -11.48 -4.23
N GLY A 372 3.47 -11.86 -3.83
CA GLY A 372 4.45 -10.97 -3.21
C GLY A 372 4.27 -10.75 -1.71
N ASN A 373 3.53 -11.61 -0.99
CA ASN A 373 3.41 -11.52 0.46
C ASN A 373 4.62 -12.16 1.16
N THR A 374 5.41 -11.35 1.86
CA THR A 374 6.65 -11.77 2.55
C THR A 374 6.41 -12.77 3.67
N ASN A 375 5.29 -12.66 4.40
CA ASN A 375 4.91 -13.67 5.39
C ASN A 375 4.60 -15.03 4.73
N ALA A 376 3.92 -15.02 3.58
CA ALA A 376 3.64 -16.23 2.83
C ALA A 376 4.90 -16.85 2.23
N ILE A 377 5.88 -16.04 1.79
CA ILE A 377 7.20 -16.53 1.35
C ILE A 377 7.90 -17.28 2.48
N ASN A 378 7.92 -16.72 3.70
CA ASN A 378 8.49 -17.39 4.86
C ASN A 378 7.67 -18.63 5.30
N GLY A 379 6.35 -18.60 5.18
CA GLY A 379 5.51 -19.79 5.38
C GLY A 379 5.82 -20.90 4.38
N LEU A 380 6.01 -20.54 3.10
CA LEU A 380 6.37 -21.47 2.04
C LEU A 380 7.76 -22.08 2.24
N SER A 381 8.73 -21.32 2.75
CA SER A 381 10.04 -21.88 3.11
C SER A 381 9.93 -22.93 4.21
N LEU A 382 9.08 -22.72 5.22
CA LEU A 382 8.81 -23.74 6.24
C LEU A 382 8.18 -24.99 5.64
N CYS A 383 7.27 -24.84 4.67
CA CYS A 383 6.69 -25.98 3.96
C CYS A 383 7.75 -26.82 3.25
N TYR A 384 8.69 -26.18 2.55
CA TYR A 384 9.80 -26.89 1.91
C TYR A 384 10.82 -27.43 2.92
N GLN A 385 11.05 -26.75 4.04
CA GLN A 385 11.95 -27.23 5.09
C GLN A 385 11.45 -28.53 5.72
N HIS A 386 10.15 -28.60 6.02
CA HIS A 386 9.55 -29.69 6.79
C HIS A 386 8.69 -30.66 5.97
N GLY A 387 8.54 -30.45 4.66
CA GLY A 387 7.69 -31.26 3.80
C GLY A 387 6.19 -31.12 4.09
N ILE A 388 5.74 -29.91 4.46
CA ILE A 388 4.32 -29.64 4.74
C ILE A 388 3.61 -29.45 3.39
N GLY A 389 2.80 -30.44 2.99
CA GLY A 389 2.00 -30.40 1.75
C GLY A 389 2.82 -30.57 0.48
N THR A 390 4.12 -30.81 0.61
CA THR A 390 5.08 -30.95 -0.48
C THR A 390 6.24 -31.87 -0.06
N GLN A 391 7.12 -32.22 -0.99
CA GLN A 391 8.36 -32.92 -0.63
C GLN A 391 9.37 -31.93 -0.02
N PRO A 392 10.12 -32.32 1.01
CA PRO A 392 11.17 -31.47 1.57
C PRO A 392 12.21 -31.06 0.52
N ASP A 393 12.59 -29.79 0.53
CA ASP A 393 13.59 -29.18 -0.36
C ASP A 393 14.28 -28.02 0.36
N ILE A 394 15.42 -28.31 0.99
CA ILE A 394 16.15 -27.32 1.79
C ILE A 394 16.74 -26.20 0.92
N GLU A 395 17.20 -26.51 -0.30
CA GLU A 395 17.74 -25.49 -1.21
C GLU A 395 16.64 -24.48 -1.57
N LYS A 396 15.45 -24.97 -1.90
CA LYS A 396 14.31 -24.10 -2.18
C LYS A 396 13.84 -23.30 -0.95
N ALA A 397 13.89 -23.88 0.24
CA ALA A 397 13.60 -23.16 1.48
C ALA A 397 14.59 -22.00 1.69
N ILE A 398 15.89 -22.24 1.49
CA ILE A 398 16.93 -21.21 1.60
C ILE A 398 16.71 -20.09 0.58
N ASP A 399 16.42 -20.42 -0.68
CA ASP A 399 16.16 -19.41 -1.73
C ASP A 399 14.97 -18.50 -1.38
N LEU A 400 13.88 -19.08 -0.87
CA LEU A 400 12.71 -18.33 -0.42
C LEU A 400 13.03 -17.44 0.79
N LEU A 401 13.80 -17.94 1.75
CA LEU A 401 14.20 -17.15 2.91
C LEU A 401 15.13 -15.99 2.53
N TYR A 402 16.03 -16.16 1.56
CA TYR A 402 16.82 -15.04 1.03
C TYR A 402 15.94 -13.97 0.40
N LEU A 403 14.85 -14.35 -0.28
CA LEU A 403 13.88 -13.41 -0.82
C LEU A 403 13.17 -12.63 0.30
N ALA A 404 12.70 -13.32 1.35
CA ALA A 404 12.02 -12.69 2.48
C ALA A 404 12.97 -11.78 3.30
N ALA A 405 14.19 -12.24 3.54
CA ALA A 405 15.25 -11.48 4.22
C ALA A 405 15.61 -10.19 3.47
N LYS A 406 15.66 -10.24 2.14
CA LYS A 406 15.89 -9.06 1.29
C LYS A 406 14.78 -8.01 1.43
N ASP A 407 13.57 -8.42 1.80
CA ASP A 407 12.44 -7.54 2.08
C ASP A 407 12.40 -7.05 3.54
N GLY A 408 13.44 -7.35 4.32
CA GLY A 408 13.60 -6.85 5.70
C GLY A 408 12.95 -7.71 6.77
N MET A 409 12.58 -8.95 6.47
CA MET A 409 12.01 -9.87 7.46
C MET A 409 13.11 -10.46 8.36
N ALA A 410 13.09 -10.09 9.65
CA ALA A 410 14.08 -10.55 10.63
C ALA A 410 13.97 -12.06 10.92
N SER A 411 12.76 -12.59 11.03
CA SER A 411 12.55 -14.05 11.20
C SER A 411 13.12 -14.88 10.04
N ALA A 412 13.12 -14.36 8.81
CA ALA A 412 13.75 -15.02 7.67
C ALA A 412 15.27 -15.10 7.82
N HIS A 413 15.89 -14.07 8.40
CA HIS A 413 17.31 -14.09 8.75
C HIS A 413 17.63 -15.12 9.84
N ASN A 414 16.82 -15.23 10.89
CA ASN A 414 17.01 -16.28 11.90
C ASN A 414 16.88 -17.69 11.31
N ASN A 415 15.89 -17.90 10.42
CA ASN A 415 15.70 -19.17 9.74
C ASN A 415 16.87 -19.50 8.77
N LEU A 416 17.44 -18.51 8.09
CA LEU A 416 18.66 -18.70 7.29
C LEU A 416 19.85 -19.07 8.18
N GLY A 417 20.00 -18.41 9.33
CA GLY A 417 21.01 -18.75 10.32
C GLY A 417 20.95 -20.22 10.70
N LEU A 418 19.76 -20.71 11.03
CA LEU A 418 19.50 -22.09 11.42
C LEU A 418 19.71 -23.10 10.27
N LEU A 419 19.41 -22.75 9.02
CA LEU A 419 19.63 -23.69 7.91
C LEU A 419 21.07 -23.73 7.41
N LEU A 420 21.84 -22.66 7.65
CA LEU A 420 23.21 -22.53 7.17
C LEU A 420 24.26 -22.98 8.19
N TYR A 421 23.94 -23.06 9.50
CA TYR A 421 24.97 -23.23 10.54
C TYR A 421 25.92 -24.42 10.31
N GLU A 422 25.40 -25.58 9.88
CA GLU A 422 26.24 -26.78 9.68
C GLU A 422 27.15 -26.68 8.45
N ASN A 423 26.70 -25.95 7.41
CA ASN A 423 27.36 -25.94 6.10
C ASN A 423 28.20 -24.67 5.86
N ASP A 424 27.74 -23.54 6.40
CA ASP A 424 28.35 -22.22 6.27
C ASP A 424 28.10 -21.38 7.55
N PRO A 425 28.83 -21.65 8.65
CA PRO A 425 28.66 -20.96 9.92
C PRO A 425 29.01 -19.45 9.85
N GLU A 426 29.78 -19.02 8.84
CA GLU A 426 30.05 -17.59 8.65
C GLU A 426 28.85 -16.86 8.06
N GLN A 427 28.16 -17.47 7.08
CA GLN A 427 26.88 -16.95 6.59
C GLN A 427 25.78 -17.03 7.65
N ALA A 428 25.74 -18.11 8.43
CA ALA A 428 24.80 -18.20 9.54
C ALA A 428 24.98 -17.03 10.52
N LEU A 429 26.23 -16.78 10.94
CA LEU A 429 26.57 -15.66 11.82
C LEU A 429 26.17 -14.31 11.19
N TYR A 430 26.42 -14.11 9.89
CA TYR A 430 25.99 -12.90 9.17
C TYR A 430 24.48 -12.69 9.30
N HIS A 431 23.69 -13.73 9.06
CA HIS A 431 22.23 -13.62 9.12
C HIS A 431 21.70 -13.37 10.53
N TYR A 432 22.24 -14.03 11.55
CA TYR A 432 21.87 -13.72 12.93
C TYR A 432 22.18 -12.27 13.33
N HIS A 433 23.28 -11.68 12.84
CA HIS A 433 23.55 -10.24 13.03
C HIS A 433 22.55 -9.35 12.28
N GLN A 434 22.10 -9.74 11.09
CA GLN A 434 21.06 -9.00 10.38
C GLN A 434 19.72 -9.03 11.13
N ALA A 435 19.31 -10.19 11.63
CA ALA A 435 18.12 -10.32 12.47
C ALA A 435 18.20 -9.43 13.73
N ALA A 436 19.36 -9.42 14.40
CA ALA A 436 19.60 -8.54 15.54
C ALA A 436 19.49 -7.05 15.18
N ALA A 437 20.05 -6.64 14.03
CA ALA A 437 19.95 -5.27 13.54
C ALA A 437 18.51 -4.84 13.20
N LEU A 438 17.64 -5.80 12.87
CA LEU A 438 16.22 -5.60 12.61
C LEU A 438 15.34 -5.68 13.87
N GLY A 439 15.94 -5.95 15.04
CA GLY A 439 15.24 -5.95 16.32
C GLY A 439 14.66 -7.29 16.75
N GLU A 440 14.94 -8.39 16.04
CA GLU A 440 14.57 -9.76 16.45
C GLU A 440 15.82 -10.64 16.57
N PRO A 441 16.75 -10.31 17.50
CA PRO A 441 17.99 -11.06 17.69
C PRO A 441 17.74 -12.47 18.21
N ASP A 442 18.54 -13.42 17.73
CA ASP A 442 18.72 -14.73 18.36
C ASP A 442 20.09 -14.75 19.07
N TYR A 443 20.12 -14.24 20.30
CA TYR A 443 21.36 -14.06 21.06
C TYR A 443 21.99 -15.39 21.47
N ASP A 444 21.19 -16.43 21.69
CA ASP A 444 21.70 -17.77 22.00
C ASP A 444 22.51 -18.29 20.82
N TRP A 445 21.95 -18.28 19.61
CA TRP A 445 22.68 -18.74 18.42
C TRP A 445 23.92 -17.89 18.10
N LEU A 446 23.88 -16.58 18.34
CA LEU A 446 25.07 -15.73 18.26
C LEU A 446 26.15 -16.19 19.25
N GLY A 447 25.77 -16.45 20.51
CA GLY A 447 26.67 -16.96 21.54
C GLY A 447 27.28 -18.31 21.16
N PHE A 448 26.45 -19.26 20.71
CA PHE A 448 26.88 -20.58 20.23
C PHE A 448 27.89 -20.48 19.09
N LEU A 449 27.61 -19.69 18.06
CA LEU A 449 28.51 -19.55 16.90
C LEU A 449 29.84 -18.89 17.28
N TYR A 450 29.85 -17.91 18.20
CA TYR A 450 31.10 -17.33 18.68
C TYR A 450 31.91 -18.32 19.53
N LYS A 451 31.24 -19.16 20.33
CA LYS A 451 31.88 -20.24 21.09
C LYS A 451 32.55 -21.26 20.14
N GLU A 452 31.85 -21.71 19.09
CA GLU A 452 32.41 -22.62 18.09
C GLU A 452 33.60 -22.03 17.33
N LYS A 453 33.60 -20.71 17.09
CA LYS A 453 34.74 -19.98 16.51
C LYS A 453 35.91 -19.79 17.48
N GLY A 454 35.76 -20.16 18.76
CA GLY A 454 36.74 -19.99 19.81
C GLY A 454 36.82 -18.57 20.40
N ASP A 455 35.89 -17.68 20.07
CA ASP A 455 35.77 -16.35 20.67
C ASP A 455 34.87 -16.42 21.92
N ILE A 456 35.39 -17.11 22.95
CA ILE A 456 34.66 -17.41 24.19
C ILE A 456 34.21 -16.13 24.90
N ALA A 457 34.99 -15.05 24.83
CA ALA A 457 34.63 -13.78 25.45
C ALA A 457 33.35 -13.19 24.83
N ARG A 458 33.24 -13.15 23.49
CA ARG A 458 32.00 -12.71 22.83
C ARG A 458 30.85 -13.67 23.06
N ALA A 459 31.11 -14.97 23.10
CA ALA A 459 30.08 -15.95 23.42
C ALA A 459 29.43 -15.64 24.78
N ILE A 460 30.26 -15.39 25.81
CA ILE A 460 29.78 -14.99 27.14
C ILE A 460 28.97 -13.69 27.08
N GLU A 461 29.41 -12.67 26.33
CA GLU A 461 28.65 -11.42 26.16
C GLU A 461 27.24 -11.67 25.58
N TYR A 462 27.15 -12.49 24.53
CA TYR A 462 25.87 -12.82 23.90
C TYR A 462 24.97 -13.65 24.79
N PHE A 463 25.49 -14.66 25.49
CA PHE A 463 24.69 -15.45 26.42
C PHE A 463 24.17 -14.63 27.60
N ASN A 464 24.98 -13.70 28.15
CA ASN A 464 24.48 -12.77 29.16
C ASN A 464 23.40 -11.84 28.60
N THR A 465 23.58 -11.35 27.37
CA THR A 465 22.57 -10.53 26.69
C THR A 465 21.27 -11.32 26.47
N ALA A 466 21.35 -12.61 26.15
CA ALA A 466 20.19 -13.47 26.02
C ALA A 466 19.43 -13.59 27.36
N ILE A 467 20.15 -13.83 28.47
CA ILE A 467 19.56 -13.87 29.82
C ILE A 467 18.88 -12.55 30.18
N ASP A 468 19.50 -11.41 29.88
CA ASP A 468 18.92 -10.08 30.12
C ASP A 468 17.61 -9.86 29.33
N ASN A 469 17.40 -10.61 28.25
CA ASN A 469 16.18 -10.61 27.43
C ASN A 469 15.22 -11.78 27.75
N GLY A 470 15.48 -12.53 28.82
CA GLY A 470 14.60 -13.60 29.31
C GLY A 470 14.81 -14.96 28.67
N TYR A 471 15.92 -15.18 27.95
CA TYR A 471 16.32 -16.49 27.42
C TYR A 471 17.13 -17.24 28.48
N ASP A 472 16.44 -17.91 29.40
CA ASP A 472 17.07 -18.57 30.54
C ASP A 472 17.96 -19.77 30.14
N ASP A 473 17.76 -20.35 28.95
CA ASP A 473 18.54 -21.49 28.43
C ASP A 473 20.05 -21.19 28.34
N SER A 474 20.40 -19.92 28.12
CA SER A 474 21.79 -19.43 28.11
C SER A 474 22.55 -19.68 29.41
N HIS A 475 21.85 -19.86 30.55
CA HIS A 475 22.49 -20.24 31.80
C HIS A 475 23.22 -21.57 31.71
N ILE A 476 22.69 -22.55 30.95
CA ILE A 476 23.32 -23.86 30.77
C ILE A 476 24.65 -23.71 30.02
N GLU A 477 24.69 -22.90 28.97
CA GLU A 477 25.90 -22.69 28.20
C GLU A 477 26.97 -21.91 28.95
N LEU A 478 26.57 -20.89 29.72
CA LEU A 478 27.50 -20.19 30.61
C LEU A 478 28.07 -21.12 31.68
N ALA A 479 27.24 -21.99 32.27
CA ALA A 479 27.72 -23.00 33.22
C ALA A 479 28.75 -23.95 32.59
N ARG A 480 28.50 -24.43 31.36
CA ARG A 480 29.47 -25.24 30.61
C ARG A 480 30.78 -24.50 30.39
N ILE A 481 30.71 -23.25 29.95
CA ILE A 481 31.90 -22.42 29.74
C ILE A 481 32.71 -22.30 31.03
N TYR A 482 32.07 -21.93 32.13
CA TYR A 482 32.74 -21.72 33.42
C TYR A 482 33.24 -23.01 34.09
N LEU A 483 32.78 -24.20 33.68
CA LEU A 483 33.32 -25.48 34.18
C LEU A 483 34.47 -26.01 33.31
N PHE A 484 34.40 -25.83 31.99
CA PHE A 484 35.20 -26.63 31.07
C PHE A 484 36.12 -25.82 30.14
N GLU A 485 35.85 -24.53 29.88
CA GLU A 485 36.63 -23.75 28.92
C GLU A 485 37.90 -23.17 29.56
N GLU A 486 39.06 -23.62 29.06
CA GLU A 486 40.36 -23.21 29.58
C GLU A 486 40.55 -21.69 29.46
N GLY A 487 40.97 -21.06 30.56
CA GLY A 487 41.12 -19.60 30.65
C GLY A 487 39.85 -18.86 31.10
N PHE A 488 38.71 -19.54 31.17
CA PHE A 488 37.44 -18.99 31.66
C PHE A 488 36.85 -19.78 32.83
N ILE A 489 37.52 -20.82 33.33
CA ILE A 489 37.02 -21.65 34.44
C ILE A 489 36.76 -20.82 35.71
N ASP A 490 35.51 -20.84 36.18
CA ASP A 490 35.05 -20.27 37.44
C ASP A 490 33.92 -21.13 38.05
N ASN A 491 34.30 -22.03 38.96
CA ASN A 491 33.36 -22.94 39.60
C ASN A 491 32.28 -22.25 40.46
N ALA A 492 32.51 -21.01 40.91
CA ALA A 492 31.51 -20.27 41.67
C ALA A 492 30.44 -19.74 40.74
N LEU A 493 30.84 -19.06 39.66
CA LEU A 493 29.93 -18.58 38.62
C LEU A 493 29.17 -19.74 37.97
N ALA A 494 29.83 -20.86 37.67
CA ALA A 494 29.14 -22.01 37.09
C ALA A 494 27.98 -22.51 37.97
N LYS A 495 28.20 -22.58 39.30
CA LYS A 495 27.16 -22.96 40.26
C LYS A 495 26.02 -21.94 40.33
N GLU A 496 26.34 -20.65 40.22
CA GLU A 496 25.33 -19.60 40.16
C GLU A 496 24.44 -19.74 38.91
N HIS A 497 25.03 -20.00 37.74
CA HIS A 497 24.27 -20.22 36.52
C HIS A 497 23.46 -21.53 36.56
N ILE A 498 24.00 -22.62 37.10
CA ILE A 498 23.24 -23.88 37.30
C ILE A 498 22.02 -23.63 38.21
N ALA A 499 22.22 -22.96 39.35
CA ALA A 499 21.12 -22.67 40.27
C ALA A 499 20.07 -21.72 39.65
N ALA A 500 20.48 -20.82 38.76
CA ALA A 500 19.58 -19.95 38.02
C ALA A 500 18.76 -20.75 36.98
N ALA A 501 19.40 -21.65 36.23
CA ALA A 501 18.72 -22.55 35.30
C ALA A 501 17.69 -23.46 36.02
N GLU A 502 18.05 -24.04 37.16
CA GLU A 502 17.12 -24.82 37.99
C GLU A 502 15.92 -23.99 38.44
N LYS A 503 16.16 -22.74 38.85
CA LYS A 503 15.11 -21.81 39.29
C LYS A 503 14.18 -21.40 38.14
N ALA A 504 14.71 -21.31 36.92
CA ALA A 504 13.94 -21.11 35.70
C ALA A 504 13.14 -22.37 35.28
N GLY A 505 13.38 -23.51 35.94
CA GLY A 505 12.69 -24.77 35.67
C GLY A 505 13.31 -25.58 34.54
N LEU A 506 14.55 -25.28 34.15
CA LEU A 506 15.27 -25.99 33.11
C LEU A 506 15.81 -27.33 33.62
N GLU A 507 15.84 -28.33 32.74
CA GLU A 507 16.50 -29.60 33.00
C GLU A 507 18.01 -29.40 32.94
N ILE A 508 18.72 -29.74 34.03
CA ILE A 508 20.17 -29.61 34.10
C ILE A 508 20.84 -30.82 33.45
N PRO A 509 21.62 -30.63 32.37
CA PRO A 509 22.34 -31.71 31.70
C PRO A 509 23.29 -32.47 32.62
N ASP A 510 23.45 -33.78 32.36
CA ASP A 510 24.28 -34.68 33.16
C ASP A 510 25.75 -34.23 33.28
N ASP A 511 26.27 -33.57 32.25
CA ASP A 511 27.63 -33.03 32.24
C ASP A 511 27.85 -31.90 33.25
N LEU A 512 26.78 -31.27 33.74
CA LEU A 512 26.84 -30.18 34.72
C LEU A 512 26.63 -30.64 36.17
N HIS A 513 26.31 -31.91 36.39
CA HIS A 513 26.24 -32.50 37.74
C HIS A 513 27.65 -32.86 38.23
N SER A 514 28.43 -31.86 38.63
CA SER A 514 29.79 -32.02 39.17
C SER A 514 29.91 -31.76 40.67
#